data_AF-A0A430HFP5-F1
#
_entry.id   AF-A0A430HFP5-F1
#
_cell.length_a   1.000
_cell.length_b   1.000
_cell.length_c   1.000
_cell.angle_alpha   90.00
_cell.angle_beta   90.00
_cell.angle_gamma   90.00
#
_symmetry.space_group_name_H-M   'P 1'
#
loop_
_entity.id
_entity.type
_entity.pdbx_description
1 polymer ?
#
loop_
_entity_poly.entity_id
_entity_poly.type
_entity_poly.pdbx_seq_one_letter_code
_entity_poly.pdbx_strand_id
1 'polypeptide(L)'
;MLEISIFKAVTLAVAFLGAVLGIINTWSGLDKARVKLRVAPAHVIPLGNADPRLTFRLTITNPSAFAVTVVEAGVFYHGSSERGSFIQPIFADGGVWPGG
;
A
#
# COMPACT_ATOMS: atom_id res chain seq x y z
N MET A 1 -28.76 -10.19 -47.58
CA MET A 1 -29.32 -9.75 -46.28
C MET A 1 -28.66 -10.44 -45.08
N LEU A 2 -28.35 -11.75 -45.15
CA LEU A 2 -27.67 -12.51 -44.09
C LEU A 2 -26.22 -12.07 -43.82
N GLU A 3 -25.43 -11.76 -44.85
CA GLU A 3 -24.02 -11.33 -44.69
C GLU A 3 -23.88 -10.05 -43.85
N ILE A 4 -24.72 -9.03 -44.12
CA ILE A 4 -24.73 -7.77 -43.37
C ILE A 4 -25.03 -8.01 -41.89
N SER A 5 -25.83 -9.03 -41.56
CA SER A 5 -26.13 -9.41 -40.17
C SER A 5 -24.91 -10.01 -39.46
N ILE A 6 -24.17 -10.91 -40.15
CA ILE A 6 -22.98 -11.56 -39.60
C ILE A 6 -21.88 -10.52 -39.34
N PHE A 7 -21.62 -9.62 -40.29
CA PHE A 7 -20.63 -8.54 -40.10
C PHE A 7 -20.97 -7.62 -38.93
N LYS A 8 -22.26 -7.32 -38.72
CA LYS A 8 -22.73 -6.54 -37.57
C LYS A 8 -22.54 -7.30 -36.26
N ALA A 9 -22.84 -8.61 -36.24
CA ALA A 9 -22.66 -9.45 -35.06
C ALA A 9 -21.18 -9.55 -34.65
N VAL A 10 -20.28 -9.73 -35.61
CA VAL A 10 -18.83 -9.77 -35.35
C VAL A 10 -18.33 -8.42 -34.84
N THR A 11 -18.71 -7.32 -35.50
CA THR A 11 -18.31 -5.97 -35.07
C THR A 11 -18.79 -5.67 -33.65
N LEU A 12 -20.03 -6.03 -33.32
CA LEU A 12 -20.58 -5.86 -31.98
C LEU A 12 -19.81 -6.68 -30.94
N ALA A 13 -19.47 -7.92 -31.25
CA ALA A 13 -18.70 -8.78 -30.36
C ALA A 13 -17.30 -8.20 -30.07
N VAL A 14 -16.60 -7.74 -31.12
CA VAL A 14 -15.27 -7.12 -30.98
C VAL A 14 -15.34 -5.82 -30.18
N ALA A 15 -16.34 -4.97 -30.45
CA ALA A 15 -16.54 -3.73 -29.71
C ALA A 15 -16.83 -3.99 -28.22
N PHE A 16 -17.67 -4.98 -27.92
CA PHE A 16 -17.98 -5.35 -26.54
C PHE A 16 -16.75 -5.88 -25.80
N LEU A 17 -15.98 -6.78 -26.43
CA LEU A 17 -14.72 -7.27 -25.85
C LEU A 17 -13.74 -6.12 -25.60
N GLY A 18 -13.56 -5.21 -26.56
CA GLY A 18 -12.70 -4.04 -26.41
C GLY A 18 -13.14 -3.13 -25.27
N ALA A 19 -14.44 -2.88 -25.12
CA ALA A 19 -14.98 -2.09 -24.02
C ALA A 19 -14.73 -2.73 -22.65
N VAL A 20 -14.98 -4.05 -22.52
CA VAL A 20 -14.73 -4.79 -21.27
C VAL A 20 -13.24 -4.78 -20.91
N LEU A 21 -12.37 -5.08 -21.89
CA LEU A 21 -10.92 -5.02 -21.68
C LEU A 21 -10.47 -3.60 -21.27
N GLY A 22 -11.03 -2.57 -21.90
CA GLY A 22 -10.75 -1.17 -21.57
C GLY A 22 -11.08 -0.84 -20.13
N ILE A 23 -12.24 -1.28 -19.63
CA ILE A 23 -12.65 -1.09 -18.23
C ILE A 23 -11.70 -1.81 -17.28
N ILE A 24 -11.39 -3.09 -17.54
CA ILE A 24 -10.51 -3.89 -16.68
C ILE A 24 -9.11 -3.29 -16.61
N ASN A 25 -8.52 -2.92 -17.75
CA ASN A 25 -7.20 -2.30 -17.78
C ASN A 25 -7.18 -0.96 -17.05
N THR A 26 -8.23 -0.16 -17.19
CA THR A 26 -8.36 1.12 -16.48
C THR A 26 -8.42 0.92 -14.98
N TRP A 27 -9.23 -0.03 -14.50
CA TRP A 27 -9.34 -0.34 -13.07
C TRP A 27 -8.03 -0.88 -12.49
N SER A 28 -7.34 -1.77 -13.22
CA SER A 28 -6.03 -2.27 -12.79
C SER A 28 -4.97 -1.16 -12.75
N GLY A 29 -4.97 -0.25 -13.73
CA GLY A 29 -4.09 0.91 -13.76
C GLY A 29 -4.33 1.84 -12.58
N LEU A 30 -5.60 2.15 -12.29
CA LEU A 30 -5.98 2.97 -11.14
C LEU A 30 -5.61 2.33 -9.80
N ASP A 31 -5.78 1.02 -9.66
CA ASP A 31 -5.43 0.32 -8.42
C ASP A 31 -3.92 0.36 -8.14
N LYS A 32 -3.10 0.19 -9.18
CA LYS A 32 -1.63 0.24 -9.09
C LYS A 32 -1.09 1.65 -8.87
N ALA A 33 -1.82 2.69 -9.30
CA ALA A 33 -1.42 4.08 -9.13
C ALA A 33 -1.63 4.61 -7.70
N ARG A 34 -2.42 3.91 -6.87
CA ARG A 34 -2.69 4.36 -5.50
C ARG A 34 -1.57 3.95 -4.56
N VAL A 35 -1.13 4.91 -3.74
CA VAL A 35 -0.27 4.64 -2.58
C VAL A 35 -1.11 3.86 -1.56
N LYS A 36 -0.63 2.67 -1.22
CA LYS A 36 -1.19 1.81 -0.19
C LYS A 36 -0.11 1.60 0.86
N LEU A 37 -0.40 2.01 2.09
CA LEU A 37 0.45 1.73 3.26
C LEU A 37 -0.39 0.99 4.29
N ARG A 38 0.14 -0.13 4.76
CA ARG A 38 -0.45 -0.88 5.87
C ARG A 38 0.41 -0.63 7.11
N VAL A 39 -0.19 -0.02 8.12
CA VAL A 39 0.44 0.22 9.42
C VAL A 39 -0.23 -0.68 10.45
N ALA A 40 0.54 -1.55 11.09
CA ALA A 40 0.05 -2.44 12.13
C ALA A 40 0.91 -2.29 13.40
N PRO A 41 0.29 -2.19 14.60
CA PRO A 41 1.03 -2.29 15.84
C PRO A 41 1.55 -3.72 16.00
N ALA A 42 2.78 -3.86 16.45
CA ALA A 42 3.39 -5.12 16.82
C ALA A 42 3.79 -5.04 18.30
N HIS A 43 3.37 -6.03 19.08
CA HIS A 43 3.79 -6.14 20.47
C HIS A 43 5.14 -6.86 20.52
N VAL A 44 6.14 -6.24 21.13
CA VAL A 44 7.44 -6.86 21.37
C VAL A 44 7.51 -7.23 22.84
N ILE A 45 7.76 -8.49 23.11
CA ILE A 45 8.16 -8.94 24.45
C ILE A 45 9.68 -8.79 24.49
N PRO A 46 10.24 -7.83 25.23
CA PRO A 46 11.68 -7.72 25.38
C PRO A 46 12.19 -8.98 26.10
N LEU A 47 12.85 -9.88 25.36
CA LEU A 47 13.51 -11.06 25.90
C LEU A 47 15.01 -10.76 26.05
N GLY A 48 15.56 -10.98 27.25
CA GLY A 48 16.98 -10.74 27.54
C GLY A 48 17.32 -9.28 27.91
N ASN A 49 18.51 -8.79 27.51
CA ASN A 49 19.02 -7.44 27.81
C ASN A 49 18.51 -6.36 26.83
N ALA A 50 17.31 -6.54 26.28
CA ALA A 50 16.70 -5.55 25.40
C ALA A 50 16.33 -4.30 26.21
N ASP A 51 16.57 -3.10 25.64
CA ASP A 51 16.27 -1.84 26.32
C ASP A 51 14.77 -1.82 26.71
N PRO A 52 14.44 -1.68 28.01
CA PRO A 52 13.06 -1.65 28.52
C PRO A 52 12.17 -0.60 27.85
N ARG A 53 12.77 0.40 27.20
CA ARG A 53 12.08 1.46 26.45
C ARG A 53 11.52 0.99 25.10
N LEU A 54 11.91 -0.17 24.58
CA LEU A 54 11.29 -0.80 23.40
C LEU A 54 9.96 -1.49 23.76
N THR A 55 8.98 -0.69 24.19
CA THR A 55 7.65 -1.21 24.56
C THR A 55 6.69 -1.25 23.36
N PHE A 56 7.03 -0.60 22.26
CA PHE A 56 6.15 -0.44 21.11
C PHE A 56 6.89 -0.63 19.79
N ARG A 57 6.34 -1.45 18.91
CA ARG A 57 6.85 -1.64 17.54
C ARG A 57 5.71 -1.38 16.56
N LEU A 58 6.07 -0.80 15.41
CA LEU A 58 5.17 -0.61 14.29
C LEU A 58 5.73 -1.34 13.09
N THR A 59 4.84 -1.99 12.36
CA THR A 59 5.15 -2.56 11.06
C THR A 59 4.49 -1.70 10.01
N ILE A 60 5.30 -1.07 9.17
CA ILE A 60 4.85 -0.32 8.00
C ILE A 60 5.18 -1.17 6.78
N THR A 61 4.15 -1.62 6.06
CA THR A 61 4.31 -2.41 4.84
C THR A 61 3.79 -1.59 3.66
N ASN A 62 4.57 -1.56 2.58
CA ASN A 62 4.18 -0.96 1.31
C ASN A 62 3.70 -2.04 0.32
N PRO A 63 2.39 -2.30 0.23
CA PRO A 63 1.81 -3.15 -0.82
C PRO A 63 1.62 -2.44 -2.17
N SER A 64 2.07 -1.19 -2.32
CA SER A 64 2.01 -0.48 -3.61
C SER A 64 2.97 -1.11 -4.62
N ALA A 65 2.71 -0.91 -5.91
CA ALA A 65 3.58 -1.41 -6.98
C ALA A 65 4.89 -0.60 -7.15
N PHE A 66 5.13 0.40 -6.29
CA PHE A 66 6.23 1.34 -6.38
C PHE A 66 6.79 1.67 -5.00
N ALA A 67 8.06 2.08 -4.94
CA ALA A 67 8.72 2.45 -3.69
C ALA A 67 8.12 3.73 -3.10
N VAL A 68 7.97 3.76 -1.77
CA VAL A 68 7.43 4.89 -1.01
C VAL A 68 8.42 5.22 0.09
N THR A 69 8.82 6.49 0.18
CA THR A 69 9.63 7.00 1.29
C THR A 69 8.70 7.51 2.38
N VAL A 70 8.88 6.98 3.59
CA VAL A 70 8.18 7.50 4.77
C VAL A 70 9.10 8.52 5.43
N VAL A 71 8.63 9.76 5.56
CA VAL A 71 9.43 10.86 6.14
C VAL A 71 9.29 10.91 7.67
N GLU A 72 8.11 10.53 8.16
CA GLU A 72 7.81 10.54 9.59
C GLU A 72 6.83 9.40 9.93
N ALA A 73 7.09 8.71 11.04
CA ALA A 73 6.19 7.73 11.62
C ALA A 73 5.89 8.12 13.07
N GLY A 74 4.66 7.86 13.54
CA GLY A 74 4.24 8.26 14.88
C GLY A 74 2.97 7.55 15.35
N VAL A 75 2.57 7.85 16.58
CA VAL A 75 1.32 7.40 17.19
C VAL A 75 0.54 8.58 17.71
N PHE A 76 -0.78 8.45 17.69
CA PHE A 76 -1.67 9.35 18.41
C PHE A 76 -2.02 8.71 19.76
N TYR A 77 -1.96 9.51 20.83
CA TYR A 77 -2.34 9.05 22.16
C TYR A 77 -3.85 9.20 22.35
N HIS A 78 -4.50 8.17 22.88
CA HIS A 78 -5.94 8.23 23.16
C HIS A 78 -6.22 9.28 24.25
N GLY A 79 -7.18 10.19 24.00
CA GLY A 79 -7.54 11.25 24.96
C GLY A 79 -6.61 12.47 24.98
N SER A 80 -5.68 12.58 24.02
CA SER A 80 -4.79 13.74 23.87
C SER A 80 -4.77 14.23 22.43
N SER A 81 -4.53 15.53 22.22
CA SER A 81 -4.22 16.11 20.90
C SER A 81 -2.74 15.99 20.53
N GLU A 82 -1.91 15.49 21.44
CA GLU A 82 -0.48 15.32 21.23
C GLU A 82 -0.17 14.14 20.31
N ARG A 83 0.81 14.35 19.42
CA ARG A 83 1.33 13.34 18.50
C ARG A 83 2.71 12.90 18.94
N GLY A 84 2.89 11.60 19.18
CA GLY A 84 4.21 11.01 19.37
C GLY A 84 4.86 10.73 18.04
N SER A 85 6.06 11.25 17.80
CA SER A 85 6.86 10.96 16.59
C SER A 85 8.04 10.08 16.94
N PHE A 86 8.33 9.07 16.11
CA PHE A 86 9.53 8.24 16.28
C PHE A 86 10.71 8.95 15.63
N ILE A 87 11.52 9.61 16.44
CA ILE A 87 12.68 10.40 15.98
C ILE A 87 13.91 9.51 15.67
N GLN A 88 14.05 8.39 16.38
CA GLN A 88 15.14 7.42 16.18
C GLN A 88 14.58 5.99 16.22
N PRO A 89 13.90 5.54 15.15
CA PRO A 89 13.43 4.16 15.07
C PRO A 89 14.62 3.20 14.90
N ILE A 90 14.56 2.06 15.59
CA ILE A 90 15.47 0.93 15.36
C ILE A 90 14.80 0.01 14.34
N PHE A 91 15.43 -0.19 13.19
CA PHE A 91 14.95 -1.15 12.19
C PHE A 91 15.46 -2.55 12.47
N ALA A 92 14.67 -3.55 12.07
CA ALA A 92 15.03 -4.95 12.27
C ALA A 92 16.23 -5.39 11.42
N ASP A 93 16.51 -4.67 10.33
CA ASP A 93 17.65 -4.88 9.43
C ASP A 93 18.85 -3.97 9.74
N GLY A 94 18.74 -3.11 10.76
CA GLY A 94 19.79 -2.16 11.14
C GLY A 94 19.92 -0.94 10.23
N GLY A 95 18.93 -0.65 9.37
CA GLY A 95 18.91 0.53 8.51
C GLY A 95 18.84 1.87 9.27
N VAL A 96 19.10 2.97 8.55
CA VAL A 96 19.08 4.35 9.09
C VAL A 96 17.89 5.13 8.51
N TRP A 97 17.29 6.02 9.30
CA TRP A 97 16.18 6.90 8.91
C TRP A 97 16.61 8.36 8.70
N PRO A 98 16.00 9.15 7.79
CA PRO A 98 15.02 8.78 6.75
C PRO A 98 15.68 8.36 5.42
N GLY A 99 17.01 8.34 5.35
CA GLY A 99 17.77 7.90 4.18
C GLY A 99 19.19 7.47 4.57
N GLY A 100 19.52 6.23 4.23
CA GLY A 100 20.88 5.74 4.04
C GLY A 100 21.16 5.54 2.56
#